data_AF-A0A2W7AM79-F1
#
_entry.id   AF-A0A2W7AM79-F1
#
_cell.length_a   1.000
_cell.length_b   1.000
_cell.length_c   1.000
_cell.angle_alpha   90.00
_cell.angle_beta   90.00
_cell.angle_gamma   90.00
#
_symmetry.space_group_name_H-M   'P 1'
#
loop_
_entity.id
_entity.type
_entity.pdbx_description
1 polymer ?
#
loop_
_entity_poly.entity_id
_entity_poly.type
_entity_poly.pdbx_seq_one_letter_code
_entity_poly.pdbx_strand_id
1 'polypeptide(L)'
;MKAESLYLLVTIIGTVSIIMAGLTMAIGTIAPSLGEGKSVAQALSSLAQQPDASSTITRTLFVGLAFIESVAIYCFVISLILLFANPFWNYAIAAVAKLGG
;
A
#
# COMPACT_ATOMS: atom_id res chain seq x y z
N MET A 1 -2.43 32.56 19.46
CA MET A 1 -2.76 31.34 20.23
C MET A 1 -3.74 30.40 19.52
N LYS A 2 -5.01 30.77 19.22
CA LYS A 2 -5.96 29.86 18.54
C LYS A 2 -5.55 29.45 17.11
N ALA A 3 -5.02 30.38 16.31
CA ALA A 3 -4.58 30.10 14.94
C ALA A 3 -3.35 29.19 14.88
N GLU A 4 -2.35 29.39 15.75
CA GLU A 4 -1.17 28.51 15.84
C GLU A 4 -1.54 27.06 16.15
N SER A 5 -2.45 26.84 17.10
CA SER A 5 -2.92 25.48 17.44
C SER A 5 -3.55 24.77 16.23
N LEU A 6 -4.14 25.53 15.32
CA LEU A 6 -4.80 25.01 14.12
C LEU A 6 -3.80 24.58 13.04
N TYR A 7 -2.81 25.45 12.78
CA TYR A 7 -1.71 25.14 11.86
C TYR A 7 -0.90 23.95 12.35
N LEU A 8 -0.68 23.86 13.66
CA LEU A 8 0.03 22.75 14.28
C LEU A 8 -0.74 21.43 14.10
N LEU A 9 -2.07 21.42 14.30
CA LEU A 9 -2.91 20.24 14.07
C LEU A 9 -2.83 19.76 12.61
N VAL A 10 -3.01 20.67 11.64
CA VAL A 10 -2.96 20.37 10.20
C VAL A 10 -1.58 19.81 9.81
N THR A 11 -0.52 20.42 10.33
CA THR A 11 0.85 20.01 10.05
C THR A 11 1.13 18.61 10.61
N ILE A 12 0.74 18.33 11.86
CA ILE A 12 0.92 17.01 12.47
C ILE A 12 0.18 15.94 11.67
N ILE A 13 -1.10 16.16 11.34
CA ILE A 13 -1.90 15.20 10.56
C ILE A 13 -1.22 14.93 9.21
N GLY A 14 -0.80 15.99 8.51
CA GLY A 14 -0.11 15.87 7.22
C GLY A 14 1.19 15.08 7.33
N THR A 15 2.09 15.48 8.24
CA THR A 15 3.40 14.84 8.42
C THR A 15 3.28 13.37 8.81
N VAL A 16 2.44 13.05 9.80
CA VAL A 16 2.25 11.66 10.25
C VAL A 16 1.66 10.81 9.12
N SER A 17 0.69 11.33 8.38
CA SER A 17 0.05 10.60 7.28
C SER A 17 1.03 10.29 6.15
N ILE A 18 1.91 11.23 5.81
CA ILE A 18 2.95 11.03 4.79
C ILE A 18 3.97 9.97 5.24
N ILE A 19 4.45 10.06 6.47
CA ILE A 19 5.41 9.08 7.02
C ILE A 19 4.79 7.68 7.05
N MET A 20 3.56 7.56 7.55
CA MET A 20 2.86 6.28 7.63
C MET A 20 2.54 5.71 6.25
N ALA A 21 2.13 6.54 5.29
CA ALA A 21 1.88 6.08 3.92
C ALA A 21 3.15 5.51 3.26
N GLY A 22 4.30 6.16 3.46
CA GLY A 22 5.59 5.66 2.98
C GLY A 22 6.00 4.36 3.67
N LEU A 23 5.83 4.28 4.99
CA LEU A 23 6.19 3.10 5.79
C LEU A 23 5.31 1.89 5.45
N THR A 24 4.00 2.09 5.28
CA THR A 24 3.06 1.05 4.84
C THR A 24 3.47 0.44 3.50
N MET A 25 3.92 1.26 2.54
CA MET A 25 4.44 0.75 1.27
C MET A 25 5.78 0.02 1.43
N ALA A 26 6.70 0.61 2.19
CA ALA A 26 8.04 0.06 2.37
C ALA A 26 7.99 -1.33 3.01
N ILE A 27 7.11 -1.54 4.00
CA ILE A 27 6.96 -2.83 4.68
C ILE A 27 6.05 -3.77 3.87
N GLY A 28 4.94 -3.25 3.34
CA GLY A 28 3.91 -4.04 2.67
C GLY A 28 4.36 -4.71 1.38
N THR A 29 5.39 -4.18 0.72
CA THR A 29 5.89 -4.70 -0.56
C THR A 29 6.98 -5.76 -0.40
N ILE A 30 7.61 -5.90 0.77
CA ILE A 30 8.73 -6.83 0.99
C ILE A 30 8.29 -8.29 0.81
N ALA A 31 7.21 -8.69 1.48
CA ALA A 31 6.74 -10.07 1.43
C ALA A 31 6.23 -10.49 0.04
N PRO A 32 5.40 -9.68 -0.66
CA PRO A 32 5.05 -9.94 -2.05
C PRO A 32 6.29 -10.07 -2.95
N SER A 33 7.23 -9.12 -2.90
CA SER A 33 8.44 -9.13 -3.75
C SER A 33 9.25 -10.42 -3.60
N LEU A 34 9.41 -10.90 -2.36
CA LEU A 34 10.11 -12.16 -2.09
C LEU A 34 9.32 -13.39 -2.55
N GLY A 35 7.99 -13.38 -2.36
CA GLY A 35 7.11 -14.46 -2.79
C GLY A 35 7.07 -14.61 -4.30
N GLU A 36 6.94 -13.51 -5.03
CA GLU A 36 6.90 -13.48 -6.48
C GLU A 36 8.23 -13.91 -7.10
N GLY A 37 9.34 -13.39 -6.59
CA GLY A 37 10.67 -13.79 -7.06
C GLY A 37 10.91 -15.30 -6.94
N LYS A 38 10.49 -15.90 -5.81
CA LYS A 38 10.59 -17.35 -5.61
C LYS A 38 9.65 -18.14 -6.53
N SER A 39 8.41 -17.70 -6.68
CA SER A 39 7.42 -18.33 -7.57
C SER A 39 7.88 -18.32 -9.02
N VAL A 40 8.44 -17.21 -9.50
CA VAL A 40 8.98 -17.08 -10.87
C VAL A 40 10.18 -18.00 -11.06
N ALA A 41 11.14 -18.00 -10.14
CA ALA A 41 12.31 -18.89 -10.22
C ALA A 41 11.90 -20.37 -10.27
N GLN A 42 10.93 -20.77 -9.44
CA GLN A 42 10.41 -22.13 -9.44
C GLN A 42 9.70 -22.48 -10.75
N ALA A 43 8.89 -21.57 -11.28
CA ALA A 43 8.19 -21.77 -12.55
C ALA A 43 9.17 -21.92 -13.72
N LEU A 44 10.25 -21.13 -13.76
CA LEU A 44 11.29 -21.28 -14.79
C LEU A 44 11.98 -22.64 -14.72
N SER A 45 12.27 -23.15 -13.52
CA SER A 45 12.83 -24.49 -13.34
C SER A 45 11.86 -25.58 -13.82
N SER A 46 10.58 -25.46 -13.49
CA SER A 46 9.53 -26.38 -13.96
C SER A 46 9.35 -26.34 -15.47
N LEU A 47 9.42 -25.16 -16.09
CA LEU A 47 9.37 -25.00 -17.55
C LEU A 47 10.55 -25.66 -18.26
N ALA A 48 11.75 -25.57 -17.68
CA ALA A 48 12.94 -26.22 -18.23
C ALA A 48 12.85 -27.75 -18.16
N GLN A 49 12.21 -28.29 -17.12
CA GLN A 49 12.02 -29.74 -16.94
C GLN A 49 10.86 -30.30 -17.75
N GLN A 50 9.79 -29.52 -17.94
CA GLN A 50 8.57 -29.94 -18.62
C GLN A 50 8.09 -28.87 -19.61
N PRO A 51 8.76 -28.73 -20.77
CA PRO A 51 8.37 -27.74 -21.78
C PRO A 51 6.96 -27.97 -22.34
N ASP A 52 6.51 -29.23 -22.39
CA ASP A 52 5.17 -29.60 -22.88
C ASP A 52 4.04 -29.06 -21.99
N ALA A 53 4.32 -28.83 -20.70
CA ALA A 53 3.36 -28.30 -19.72
C ALA A 53 3.37 -26.76 -19.62
N SER A 54 4.07 -26.07 -20.52
CA SER A 54 4.34 -24.64 -20.43
C SER A 54 3.09 -23.77 -20.26
N SER A 55 2.05 -24.03 -21.05
CA SER A 55 0.78 -23.29 -21.00
C SER A 55 0.10 -23.36 -19.63
N THR A 56 0.09 -24.55 -19.02
CA THR A 56 -0.50 -24.79 -17.69
C THR A 56 0.33 -24.13 -16.59
N ILE A 57 1.66 -24.24 -16.66
CA ILE A 57 2.57 -23.66 -15.67
C ILE A 57 2.44 -22.13 -15.67
N THR A 58 2.54 -21.49 -16.84
CA THR A 58 2.45 -20.03 -16.96
C THR A 58 1.09 -19.50 -16.53
N ARG A 59 -0.01 -20.18 -16.87
CA ARG A 59 -1.35 -19.79 -16.42
C ARG A 59 -1.46 -19.85 -14.89
N THR A 60 -1.00 -20.94 -14.28
CA THR A 60 -1.05 -21.12 -12.82
C THR A 60 -0.14 -20.11 -12.11
N LEU A 61 1.05 -19.84 -12.66
CA LEU A 61 1.97 -18.83 -12.16
C LEU A 61 1.30 -17.45 -12.10
N PHE A 62 0.74 -16.97 -13.22
CA PHE A 62 0.13 -15.62 -13.25
C PHE A 62 -1.10 -15.51 -12.36
N VAL A 63 -1.90 -16.57 -12.24
CA VAL A 63 -3.01 -16.59 -11.27
C VAL A 63 -2.48 -16.48 -9.84
N GLY A 64 -1.42 -17.23 -9.50
CA GLY A 64 -0.78 -17.16 -8.18
C GLY A 64 -0.15 -15.80 -7.89
N LEU A 65 0.58 -15.23 -8.84
CA LEU A 65 1.20 -13.90 -8.72
C LEU A 65 0.13 -12.82 -8.52
N ALA A 66 -0.98 -12.87 -9.26
CA ALA A 66 -2.08 -11.92 -9.08
C ALA A 66 -2.67 -11.93 -7.66
N PHE A 67 -2.75 -13.11 -7.03
CA PHE A 67 -3.17 -13.20 -5.63
C PHE A 67 -2.13 -12.65 -4.65
N ILE A 68 -0.84 -12.90 -4.89
CA ILE A 68 0.25 -12.36 -4.05
C ILE A 68 0.28 -10.84 -4.14
N GLU A 69 0.14 -10.29 -5.34
CA GLU A 69 0.17 -8.86 -5.60
C GLU A 69 -0.99 -8.12 -4.93
N SER A 70 -2.13 -8.78 -4.68
CA SER A 70 -3.28 -8.17 -3.99
C SER A 70 -2.92 -7.60 -2.62
N VAL A 71 -1.96 -8.19 -1.91
CA VAL A 71 -1.49 -7.71 -0.61
C VAL A 71 -0.75 -6.38 -0.76
N ALA A 72 0.11 -6.26 -1.78
CA ALA A 72 0.80 -5.01 -2.12
C ALA A 72 -0.21 -3.92 -2.51
N ILE A 73 -1.24 -4.29 -3.28
CA ILE A 73 -2.32 -3.37 -3.67
C ILE A 73 -3.11 -2.88 -2.45
N TYR A 74 -3.37 -3.71 -1.43
CA TYR A 74 -4.03 -3.24 -0.20
C TYR A 74 -3.19 -2.20 0.55
N CYS A 75 -1.88 -2.41 0.67
CA CYS A 75 -0.97 -1.42 1.24
C CYS A 75 -0.97 -0.13 0.41
N PHE A 76 -0.95 -0.24 -0.92
CA PHE A 76 -1.02 0.89 -1.83
C PHE A 76 -2.32 1.68 -1.68
N VAL A 77 -3.47 1.02 -1.62
CA VAL A 77 -4.77 1.66 -1.43
C VAL A 77 -4.83 2.39 -0.10
N ILE A 78 -4.33 1.80 0.99
CA ILE A 78 -4.27 2.47 2.30
C ILE A 78 -3.38 3.72 2.24
N SER A 79 -2.21 3.64 1.60
CA SER A 79 -1.33 4.79 1.43
C SER A 79 -1.98 5.89 0.59
N LEU A 80 -2.71 5.55 -0.48
CA LEU A 80 -3.49 6.52 -1.25
C LEU A 80 -4.59 7.18 -0.41
N ILE A 81 -5.28 6.42 0.43
CA ILE A 81 -6.30 6.97 1.34
C ILE A 81 -5.66 7.95 2.33
N LEU A 82 -4.53 7.61 2.94
CA LEU A 82 -3.83 8.49 3.88
C LEU A 82 -3.35 9.80 3.24
N LEU A 83 -2.98 9.77 1.95
CA LEU A 83 -2.47 10.93 1.23
C LEU A 83 -3.59 11.80 0.62
N PHE A 84 -4.60 11.17 0.01
CA PHE A 84 -5.58 11.88 -0.83
C PHE A 84 -7.00 11.90 -0.27
N ALA A 85 -7.37 10.92 0.57
CA ALA A 85 -8.73 10.76 1.08
C ALA A 85 -8.73 10.62 2.61
N ASN A 86 -7.85 11.35 3.28
CA ASN A 86 -7.59 11.15 4.69
C ASN A 86 -8.82 11.54 5.54
N PRO A 87 -9.39 10.59 6.32
CA PRO A 87 -10.62 10.85 7.09
C PRO A 87 -10.40 11.86 8.22
N PHE A 88 -9.15 12.07 8.66
CA PHE A 88 -8.83 13.01 9.74
C PHE A 88 -8.99 14.48 9.35
N TRP A 89 -9.05 14.80 8.05
CA TRP A 89 -9.32 16.17 7.59
C TRP A 89 -10.69 16.68 8.03
N ASN A 90 -11.73 15.84 8.02
CA ASN A 90 -13.06 16.23 8.47
C ASN A 90 -13.08 16.58 9.96
N TYR A 91 -12.37 15.81 10.78
CA TYR A 91 -12.21 16.11 12.21
C TYR A 91 -11.43 17.40 12.44
N ALA A 92 -10.38 17.65 11.65
CA ALA A 92 -9.62 18.89 11.70
C ALA A 92 -10.52 20.10 11.35
N ILE A 93 -11.30 20.02 10.27
CA ILE A 93 -12.24 21.08 9.84
C ILE A 93 -13.31 21.34 10.91
N ALA A 94 -13.89 20.28 11.50
CA ALA A 94 -14.88 20.42 12.56
C ALA A 94 -14.28 21.07 13.84
N ALA A 95 -13.04 20.72 14.19
CA ALA A 95 -12.32 21.34 15.30
C ALA A 95 -12.06 22.83 15.03
N VAL A 96 -11.72 23.19 13.79
CA VAL A 96 -11.56 24.60 13.35
C VAL A 96 -12.86 25.36 13.55
N ALA A 97 -13.98 24.82 13.06
CA ALA A 97 -15.29 25.47 13.13
C ALA A 97 -15.73 25.73 14.58
N LYS A 98 -15.44 24.79 15.50
CA LYS A 98 -15.79 24.91 16.92
C LYS A 98 -14.95 25.95 17.68
N LEU A 99 -13.72 26.22 17.22
CA LEU A 99 -12.79 27.16 17.87
C LEU A 99 -12.88 28.59 17.32
N GLY A 100 -13.40 28.73 16.08
CA GLY A 100 -13.65 30.01 15.41
C GLY A 100 -15.00 30.66 15.77
N GLY A 101 -15.89 29.94 16.46
CA GLY A 101 -17.05 30.50 17.17
C GLY A 101 -16.73 31.00 18.57
#